data_AF-A0A0C2CYK9-F1
#
_entry.id   AF-A0A0C2CYK9-F1
#
_cell.length_a   1.000
_cell.length_b   1.000
_cell.length_c   1.000
_cell.angle_alpha   90.00
_cell.angle_beta   90.00
_cell.angle_gamma   90.00
#
_symmetry.space_group_name_H-M   'P 1'
#
loop_
_entity.id
_entity.type
_entity.pdbx_description
1 polymer ?
#
loop_
_entity_poly.entity_id
_entity_poly.type
_entity_poly.pdbx_seq_one_letter_code
_entity_poly.pdbx_strand_id
1 'polypeptide(L)'
;MNFYRCFADLGVMLGVYLPTIQHILGVTMFIRLFWVVGIAGLGQTFLLLFLCCLCTFLTCISISAVATNGVVESGGAYFMISRNLGPEFGSAVGLLFYLANTVATSMYLVGGVEILLVRGLTRQS
;
A
#
# COMPACT_ATOMS: atom_id res chain seq x y z
N MET A 1 -19.18 -20.18 -8.95
CA MET A 1 -20.20 -19.16 -8.59
C MET A 1 -20.27 -18.83 -7.08
N ASN A 2 -19.65 -19.61 -6.18
CA ASN A 2 -19.68 -19.37 -4.72
C ASN A 2 -18.58 -18.44 -4.14
N PHE A 3 -17.55 -18.09 -4.91
CA PHE A 3 -16.43 -17.28 -4.40
C PHE A 3 -16.76 -15.77 -4.33
N TYR A 4 -17.61 -15.28 -5.24
CA TYR A 4 -17.98 -13.86 -5.30
C TYR A 4 -18.90 -13.40 -4.15
N ARG A 5 -19.68 -14.31 -3.55
CA ARG A 5 -20.52 -13.99 -2.38
C ARG A 5 -19.70 -13.69 -1.12
N CYS A 6 -18.53 -14.31 -0.97
CA CYS A 6 -17.67 -14.06 0.19
C CYS A 6 -17.19 -12.61 0.22
N PHE A 7 -16.76 -12.04 -0.92
CA PHE A 7 -16.31 -10.64 -0.98
C PHE A 7 -17.45 -9.63 -0.72
N ALA A 8 -18.67 -9.95 -1.12
CA ALA A 8 -19.84 -9.09 -0.91
C ALA A 8 -20.22 -8.92 0.58
N ASP A 9 -19.86 -9.89 1.44
CA ASP A 9 -20.16 -9.89 2.88
C ASP A 9 -19.00 -9.39 3.76
N LEU A 10 -17.83 -9.04 3.20
CA LEU A 10 -16.66 -8.64 4.01
C LEU A 10 -16.83 -7.28 4.72
N GLY A 11 -17.84 -6.48 4.36
CA GLY A 11 -18.08 -5.16 4.95
C GLY A 11 -16.87 -4.20 4.82
N VAL A 12 -17.05 -2.96 5.28
CA VAL A 12 -15.97 -1.95 5.23
C VAL A 12 -14.81 -2.27 6.18
N MET A 13 -15.09 -2.93 7.31
CA MET A 13 -14.09 -3.20 8.34
C MET A 13 -13.14 -4.34 7.95
N LEU A 14 -13.65 -5.51 7.57
CA LEU A 14 -12.80 -6.66 7.21
C LEU A 14 -12.33 -6.57 5.75
N GLY A 15 -13.12 -5.96 4.86
CA GLY A 15 -12.81 -5.87 3.43
C GLY A 15 -11.84 -4.75 3.03
N VAL A 16 -11.86 -3.62 3.74
CA VAL A 16 -11.08 -2.43 3.36
C VAL A 16 -10.17 -1.95 4.49
N TYR A 17 -10.71 -1.71 5.69
CA TYR A 17 -9.95 -1.09 6.77
C TYR A 17 -8.76 -1.94 7.25
N LEU A 18 -9.00 -3.20 7.59
CA LEU A 18 -7.93 -4.11 8.05
C LEU A 18 -6.81 -4.32 7.01
N PRO A 19 -7.08 -4.63 5.73
CA PRO A 19 -6.02 -4.78 4.74
C PRO A 19 -5.26 -3.47 4.48
N THR A 20 -5.92 -2.32 4.54
CA THR A 20 -5.26 -1.01 4.32
C THR A 20 -4.32 -0.66 5.47
N ILE A 21 -4.76 -0.86 6.71
CA ILE A 21 -3.92 -0.65 7.90
C ILE A 21 -2.72 -1.61 7.88
N GLN A 22 -2.93 -2.88 7.53
CA GLN A 22 -1.85 -3.86 7.42
C GLN A 22 -0.81 -3.49 6.36
N HIS A 23 -1.24 -2.88 5.25
CA HIS A 23 -0.34 -2.45 4.19
C HIS A 23 0.48 -1.21 4.57
N ILE A 24 -0.11 -0.25 5.30
CA ILE A 24 0.57 0.99 5.75
C ILE A 24 1.49 0.74 6.95
N LEU A 25 1.04 -0.06 7.93
CA LEU A 25 1.82 -0.39 9.14
C LEU A 25 2.87 -1.49 8.90
N GLY A 26 3.12 -1.87 7.64
CA GLY A 26 4.08 -2.91 7.28
C GLY A 26 5.53 -2.59 7.67
N VAL A 27 6.44 -3.48 7.24
CA VAL A 27 7.89 -3.48 7.59
C VAL A 27 8.59 -2.12 7.40
N THR A 28 8.13 -1.27 6.50
CA THR A 28 8.72 0.04 6.19
C THR A 28 8.72 1.01 7.36
N MET A 29 7.63 1.07 8.13
CA MET A 29 7.54 1.98 9.29
C MET A 29 8.48 1.52 10.42
N PHE A 30 8.66 0.21 10.55
CA PHE A 30 9.43 -0.45 11.62
C PHE A 30 10.89 -0.75 11.30
N ILE A 31 11.47 -0.31 10.18
CA ILE A 31 12.93 -0.47 9.93
C ILE A 31 13.57 0.85 9.49
N ARG A 32 12.83 1.66 8.71
CA ARG A 32 13.43 2.78 8.00
C ARG A 32 13.08 4.14 8.61
N LEU A 33 11.93 4.27 9.27
CA LEU A 33 11.49 5.54 9.86
C LEU A 33 12.47 6.01 10.96
N PHE A 34 12.90 5.11 11.85
CA PHE A 34 13.81 5.47 12.94
C PHE A 34 15.24 5.76 12.47
N TRP A 35 15.70 5.12 11.39
CA TRP A 35 16.98 5.48 10.77
C TRP A 35 16.91 6.88 10.14
N VAL A 36 15.82 7.20 9.43
CA VAL A 36 15.60 8.53 8.85
C VAL A 36 15.51 9.61 9.95
N VAL A 37 14.76 9.37 11.03
CA VAL A 37 14.70 10.29 12.18
C VAL A 37 16.08 10.49 12.80
N GLY A 38 16.89 9.44 12.90
CA GLY A 38 18.24 9.48 13.47
C GLY A 38 19.24 10.32 12.66
N ILE A 39 19.12 10.34 11.33
CA ILE A 39 20.03 11.08 10.44
C ILE A 39 19.53 12.50 10.12
N ALA A 40 18.23 12.67 9.87
CA ALA A 40 17.64 13.95 9.43
C ALA A 40 17.10 14.83 10.58
N GLY A 41 16.93 14.25 11.78
CA GLY A 41 16.33 14.92 12.93
C GLY A 41 14.80 15.00 12.89
N LEU A 42 14.20 15.40 14.01
CA LEU A 42 12.74 15.41 14.22
C LEU A 42 12.01 16.38 13.29
N GLY A 43 12.51 17.61 13.12
CA GLY A 43 11.83 18.65 12.36
C GLY A 43 11.68 18.32 10.87
N GLN A 44 12.77 17.88 10.23
CA GLN A 44 12.76 17.52 8.81
C GLN A 44 11.95 16.25 8.55
N THR A 45 12.05 15.26 9.44
CA THR A 45 11.28 14.02 9.31
C THR A 45 9.78 14.25 9.49
N PHE A 46 9.38 15.18 10.38
CA PHE A 46 7.98 15.57 10.56
C PHE A 46 7.40 16.23 9.31
N LEU A 47 8.15 17.15 8.68
CA LEU A 47 7.73 17.79 7.43
C LEU A 47 7.62 16.78 6.28
N LEU A 48 8.57 15.86 6.15
CA LEU A 48 8.53 14.79 5.15
C LEU A 48 7.30 13.89 5.33
N LEU A 49 7.03 13.45 6.56
CA LEU A 49 5.88 12.62 6.88
C LEU A 49 4.57 13.35 6.58
N PHE A 50 4.48 14.64 6.92
CA PHE A 50 3.32 15.47 6.64
C PHE A 50 3.02 15.55 5.14
N LEU A 51 4.03 15.79 4.30
CA LEU A 51 3.87 15.81 2.84
C LEU A 51 3.46 14.44 2.27
N CYS A 52 4.03 13.36 2.78
CA CYS A 52 3.67 11.99 2.37
C CYS A 52 2.21 11.67 2.71
N CYS A 53 1.77 12.01 3.93
CA CYS A 53 0.38 11.86 4.35
C CYS A 53 -0.56 12.71 3.49
N LEU A 54 -0.19 13.95 3.18
CA LEU A 54 -0.99 14.83 2.33
C LEU A 54 -1.14 14.28 0.91
N CYS A 55 -0.05 13.80 0.30
CA CYS A 55 -0.08 13.16 -1.03
C CYS A 55 -0.99 11.92 -1.04
N THR A 56 -0.88 11.07 -0.01
CA THR A 56 -1.72 9.87 0.14
C THR A 56 -3.19 10.24 0.31
N PHE A 57 -3.49 11.26 1.11
CA PHE A 57 -4.85 11.78 1.30
C PHE A 57 -5.46 12.27 -0.01
N LEU A 58 -4.72 13.08 -0.79
CA LEU A 58 -5.19 13.56 -2.09
C LEU A 58 -5.43 12.41 -3.07
N THR A 59 -4.57 11.39 -3.06
CA THR A 59 -4.72 10.19 -3.89
C THR A 59 -5.97 9.41 -3.49
N CYS A 60 -6.22 9.21 -2.19
CA CYS A 60 -7.42 8.55 -1.69
C CYS A 60 -8.69 9.30 -2.07
N ILE A 61 -8.71 10.63 -2.01
CA ILE A 61 -9.85 11.46 -2.44
C ILE A 61 -10.11 11.26 -3.94
N SER A 62 -9.06 11.27 -4.77
CA SER A 62 -9.19 11.04 -6.22
C SER A 62 -9.76 9.65 -6.53
N ILE A 63 -9.21 8.59 -5.92
CA ILE A 63 -9.69 7.22 -6.11
C ILE A 63 -11.12 7.06 -5.60
N SER A 64 -11.49 7.72 -4.50
CA SER A 64 -12.87 7.71 -3.98
C SER A 64 -13.84 8.34 -4.98
N ALA A 65 -13.46 9.44 -5.63
CA ALA A 65 -14.25 10.04 -6.70
C ALA A 65 -14.38 9.08 -7.89
N VAL A 66 -13.30 8.42 -8.33
CA VAL A 66 -13.40 7.42 -9.41
C VAL A 66 -14.32 6.25 -9.04
N ALA A 67 -14.27 5.80 -7.79
CA ALA A 67 -15.11 4.71 -7.28
C ALA A 67 -16.60 5.06 -7.20
N THR A 68 -16.97 6.35 -7.07
CA THR A 68 -18.36 6.80 -7.04
C THR A 68 -18.94 7.12 -8.41
N ASN A 69 -18.12 7.25 -9.46
CA ASN A 69 -18.56 7.62 -10.81
C ASN A 69 -19.00 6.43 -11.70
N GLY A 70 -18.78 5.18 -11.30
CA GLY A 70 -19.11 3.99 -12.09
C GLY A 70 -20.06 3.01 -11.40
N VAL A 71 -20.83 2.24 -12.18
CA VAL A 71 -21.58 1.08 -11.66
C VAL A 71 -20.56 -0.01 -11.26
N VAL A 72 -20.54 -0.35 -9.97
CA VAL A 72 -19.60 -1.33 -9.40
C VAL A 72 -20.03 -2.76 -9.79
N GLU A 73 -19.81 -3.15 -11.04
CA GLU A 73 -19.84 -4.56 -11.42
C GLU A 73 -18.60 -5.28 -10.87
N SER A 74 -18.75 -6.56 -10.49
CA SER A 74 -17.79 -7.37 -9.70
C SER A 74 -16.39 -7.54 -10.30
N GLY A 75 -15.60 -6.48 -10.31
CA GLY A 75 -14.18 -6.45 -10.63
C GLY A 75 -13.45 -5.49 -9.68
N GLY A 76 -12.23 -5.82 -9.28
CA GLY A 76 -11.44 -5.04 -8.33
C GLY A 76 -11.04 -3.64 -8.84
N ALA A 77 -10.10 -2.99 -8.16
CA ALA A 77 -9.71 -1.59 -8.46
C ALA A 77 -9.33 -1.32 -9.92
N TYR A 78 -8.63 -2.24 -10.59
CA TYR A 78 -8.27 -2.10 -12.02
C TYR A 78 -9.49 -2.09 -12.95
N PHE A 79 -10.51 -2.88 -12.64
CA PHE A 79 -11.75 -2.92 -13.41
C PHE A 79 -12.54 -1.62 -13.25
N MET A 80 -12.61 -1.06 -12.03
CA MET A 80 -13.23 0.25 -11.80
C MET A 80 -12.51 1.38 -12.55
N ILE A 81 -11.18 1.41 -12.54
CA ILE A 81 -10.41 2.49 -13.20
C ILE A 81 -10.50 2.42 -14.73
N SER A 82 -10.33 1.24 -15.32
CA SER A 82 -10.37 1.07 -16.78
C SER A 82 -11.72 1.42 -17.42
N ARG A 83 -12.82 1.28 -16.67
CA ARG A 83 -14.17 1.69 -17.12
C ARG A 83 -14.42 3.20 -17.03
N ASN A 84 -13.85 3.87 -16.03
CA ASN A 84 -14.07 5.30 -15.80
C ASN A 84 -13.09 6.21 -16.58
N LEU A 85 -11.83 5.78 -16.79
CA LEU A 85 -10.78 6.59 -17.43
C LEU A 85 -10.38 6.09 -18.84
N GLY A 86 -10.93 4.96 -19.30
CA GLY A 86 -10.60 4.35 -20.58
C GLY A 86 -9.44 3.32 -20.51
N PRO A 87 -9.30 2.48 -21.55
CA PRO A 87 -8.37 1.35 -21.56
C PRO A 87 -6.89 1.76 -21.52
N GLU A 88 -6.54 2.92 -22.09
CA GLU A 88 -5.16 3.42 -22.14
C GLU A 88 -4.65 3.80 -20.74
N PHE A 89 -5.41 4.61 -20.01
CA PHE A 89 -5.06 4.98 -18.63
C PHE A 89 -5.18 3.80 -17.65
N GLY A 90 -6.16 2.92 -17.84
CA GLY A 90 -6.31 1.72 -17.04
C GLY A 90 -5.07 0.83 -17.10
N SER A 91 -4.60 0.52 -18.32
CA SER A 91 -3.43 -0.36 -18.52
C SER A 91 -2.13 0.24 -17.98
N ALA A 92 -1.88 1.54 -18.21
CA ALA A 92 -0.69 2.22 -17.72
C ALA A 92 -0.63 2.25 -16.17
N VAL A 93 -1.72 2.63 -15.51
CA VAL A 93 -1.80 2.67 -14.05
C VAL A 93 -1.72 1.26 -13.44
N GLY A 94 -2.35 0.27 -14.07
CA GLY A 94 -2.30 -1.12 -13.62
C GLY A 94 -0.90 -1.73 -13.68
N LEU A 95 -0.14 -1.47 -14.75
CA LEU A 95 1.23 -1.97 -14.90
C LEU A 95 2.18 -1.31 -13.88
N LEU A 96 2.03 0.00 -13.66
CA LEU A 96 2.78 0.72 -12.62
C LEU A 96 2.47 0.19 -11.21
N PHE A 97 1.19 -0.05 -10.90
CA PHE A 97 0.79 -0.58 -9.60
C PHE A 97 1.28 -2.02 -9.37
N TYR A 98 1.31 -2.85 -10.43
CA TYR A 98 1.87 -4.20 -10.37
C TYR A 98 3.38 -4.18 -10.06
N LEU A 99 4.15 -3.35 -10.78
CA LEU A 99 5.58 -3.21 -10.54
C LEU A 99 5.86 -2.64 -9.14
N ALA A 100 5.11 -1.64 -8.71
CA ALA A 100 5.25 -1.05 -7.38
C ALA A 100 5.06 -2.09 -6.25
N ASN A 101 4.02 -2.93 -6.33
CA ASN A 101 3.78 -3.98 -5.34
C ASN A 101 4.84 -5.09 -5.37
N THR A 102 5.36 -5.42 -6.56
CA THR A 102 6.45 -6.40 -6.71
C THR A 102 7.73 -5.90 -6.03
N VAL A 103 8.10 -4.65 -6.28
CA VAL A 103 9.27 -4.01 -5.65
C VAL A 103 9.05 -3.87 -4.13
N ALA A 104 7.85 -3.45 -3.69
CA ALA A 104 7.54 -3.35 -2.26
C ALA A 104 7.67 -4.70 -1.54
N THR A 105 7.17 -5.78 -2.16
CA THR A 105 7.29 -7.14 -1.62
C THR A 105 8.76 -7.57 -1.51
N SER A 106 9.57 -7.29 -2.52
CA SER A 106 11.01 -7.58 -2.48
C SER A 106 11.72 -6.83 -1.35
N MET A 107 11.36 -5.56 -1.13
CA MET A 107 11.90 -4.74 -0.05
C MET A 107 11.50 -5.29 1.33
N TYR A 108 10.27 -5.74 1.50
CA TYR A 108 9.82 -6.36 2.75
C TYR A 108 10.56 -7.66 3.04
N LEU A 109 10.83 -8.47 2.01
CA LEU A 109 11.59 -9.72 2.15
C LEU A 109 13.03 -9.45 2.57
N VAL A 110 13.71 -8.48 1.93
CA VAL A 110 15.08 -8.10 2.26
C VAL A 110 15.18 -7.55 3.68
N GLY A 111 14.25 -6.69 4.11
CA GLY A 111 14.21 -6.21 5.49
C GLY A 111 14.01 -7.33 6.51
N GLY A 112 13.18 -8.32 6.20
CA GLY A 112 13.02 -9.52 7.03
C GLY A 112 14.30 -10.37 7.13
N VAL A 113 14.99 -10.58 6.00
CA VAL A 113 16.26 -11.32 5.95
C VAL A 113 17.36 -10.59 6.73
N GLU A 114 17.47 -9.27 6.61
CA GLU A 114 18.44 -8.47 7.37
C GLU A 114 18.28 -8.65 8.88
N ILE A 115 17.04 -8.55 9.38
CA ILE A 115 16.74 -8.74 10.81
C ILE A 115 17.08 -10.17 11.27
N LEU A 116 16.75 -11.17 10.46
CA LEU A 116 17.04 -12.57 10.78
C LEU A 116 18.55 -12.83 10.82
N LEU A 117 19.30 -12.28 9.87
CA LEU A 117 20.75 -12.45 9.76
C LEU A 117 21.48 -11.73 10.89
N VAL A 118 21.10 -10.50 11.24
CA VAL A 118 21.64 -9.78 12.40
C VAL A 118 21.40 -10.58 13.68
N ARG A 119 20.19 -11.11 13.90
CA ARG A 119 19.88 -11.93 15.09
C ARG A 119 20.57 -13.29 15.12
N GLY A 120 20.77 -13.92 13.96
CA GLY A 120 21.50 -15.18 13.84
C GLY A 120 22.98 -15.04 14.18
N LEU A 121 23.61 -13.94 13.76
CA LEU A 121 25.03 -13.66 14.04
C LEU A 121 25.29 -13.26 15.50
N THR A 122 24.34 -12.60 16.19
CA THR A 122 24.49 -12.26 17.63
C THR A 122 24.39 -13.49 18.56
N ARG A 123 23.92 -14.65 18.07
CA ARG A 123 23.79 -15.87 18.88
C ARG A 123 25.06 -16.74 18.90
N GLN A 124 26.13 -16.32 18.21
CA GLN A 124 27.42 -17.04 18.18
C GLN A 124 28.53 -16.43 19.05
N SER A 125 28.26 -15.34 19.79
CA SER A 125 29.15 -14.76 20.81
C SER A 125 28.58 -14.94 22.21
#